data_AF-A0A354GMS0-F1
#
_entry.id   AF-A0A354GMS0-F1
#
_cell.length_a   1.000
_cell.length_b   1.000
_cell.length_c   1.000
_cell.angle_alpha   90.00
_cell.angle_beta   90.00
_cell.angle_gamma   90.00
#
_symmetry.space_group_name_H-M   'P 1'
#
loop_
_entity.id
_entity.type
_entity.pdbx_description
1 polymer ?
#
loop_
_entity_poly.entity_id
_entity_poly.type
_entity_poly.pdbx_seq_one_letter_code
_entity_poly.pdbx_strand_id
1 'polypeptide(L)'
;MPDRRRVVFVCVENSNRSQMAEAFARIHGGDGVEAFSAGSRPSGRVNPKAVEAMKEVGYDLTTHTSKGLEEFNGQQFDAAVTMGCGDECPLVVATRRVEWQIPDPKALPPEQFREIRNLIESKVKELLSSL
;
A
#
# COMPACT_ATOMS: atom_id res chain seq x y z
N MET A 1 -8.77 14.57 19.93
CA MET A 1 -8.63 14.52 18.46
C MET A 1 -8.77 13.06 18.10
N PRO A 2 -9.61 12.64 17.13
CA PRO A 2 -9.74 11.21 16.88
C PRO A 2 -8.36 10.72 16.45
N ASP A 3 -7.83 9.77 17.23
CA ASP A 3 -6.53 9.13 17.03
C ASP A 3 -6.64 8.30 15.74
N ARG A 4 -6.42 8.96 14.59
CA ARG A 4 -6.51 8.31 13.29
C ARG A 4 -5.30 7.42 13.15
N ARG A 5 -5.54 6.12 13.01
CA ARG A 5 -4.48 5.13 12.86
C ARG A 5 -3.76 5.36 11.55
N ARG A 6 -2.46 5.65 11.62
CA ARG A 6 -1.64 5.95 10.45
C ARG A 6 -0.98 4.66 9.98
N VAL A 7 -1.27 4.25 8.75
CA VAL A 7 -0.70 3.04 8.15
C VAL A 7 0.07 3.38 6.89
N VAL A 8 1.23 2.76 6.70
CA VAL A 8 2.07 3.00 5.52
C VAL A 8 2.46 1.71 4.83
N PHE A 9 2.23 1.65 3.53
CA PHE A 9 2.50 0.50 2.67
C PHE A 9 3.74 0.77 1.83
N VAL A 10 4.76 -0.06 2.01
CA VAL A 10 6.07 0.14 1.39
C VAL A 10 6.35 -1.00 0.43
N CYS A 11 6.66 -0.69 -0.82
CA CYS A 11 7.21 -1.67 -1.76
C CYS A 11 8.45 -1.11 -2.47
N VAL A 12 9.00 -1.85 -3.43
CA VAL A 12 10.21 -1.40 -4.14
C VAL A 12 9.87 -0.20 -5.04
N GLU A 13 8.93 -0.34 -5.97
CA GLU A 13 8.70 0.66 -7.04
C GLU A 13 7.53 1.64 -6.78
N ASN A 14 6.72 1.39 -5.75
CA ASN A 14 5.46 2.12 -5.46
C ASN A 14 4.51 2.28 -6.66
N SER A 15 4.50 1.30 -7.57
CA SER A 15 3.65 1.33 -8.77
C SER A 15 2.44 0.41 -8.70
N ASN A 16 2.46 -0.61 -7.84
CA ASN A 16 1.49 -1.72 -7.87
C ASN A 16 0.91 -1.99 -6.48
N ARG A 17 1.48 -2.96 -5.77
CA ARG A 17 0.94 -3.57 -4.55
C ARG A 17 0.70 -2.56 -3.45
N SER A 18 1.66 -1.66 -3.19
CA SER A 18 1.48 -0.65 -2.14
C SER A 18 0.43 0.42 -2.48
N GLN A 19 0.22 0.74 -3.76
CA GLN A 19 -0.84 1.66 -4.18
C GLN A 19 -2.23 1.05 -3.99
N MET A 20 -2.39 -0.22 -4.40
CA MET A 20 -3.64 -0.96 -4.16
C MET A 20 -3.93 -1.10 -2.66
N ALA A 21 -2.91 -1.41 -1.87
CA ALA A 21 -3.07 -1.56 -0.42
C ALA A 21 -3.46 -0.24 0.25
N GLU A 22 -2.87 0.89 -0.14
CA GLU A 22 -3.27 2.22 0.33
C GLU A 22 -4.74 2.49 -0.01
N ALA A 23 -5.15 2.25 -1.25
CA ALA A 23 -6.53 2.45 -1.68
C ALA A 23 -7.50 1.60 -0.87
N PHE A 24 -7.23 0.31 -0.70
CA PHE A 24 -8.09 -0.57 0.13
C PHE A 24 -8.14 -0.12 1.59
N ALA A 25 -7.02 0.35 2.14
CA ALA A 25 -7.01 0.82 3.52
C ALA A 25 -7.84 2.09 3.70
N ARG A 26 -7.87 2.98 2.70
CA ARG A 26 -8.78 4.14 2.69
C ARG A 26 -10.24 3.71 2.54
N ILE A 27 -10.53 2.77 1.65
CA ILE A 27 -11.89 2.26 1.42
C ILE A 27 -12.46 1.63 2.70
N HIS A 28 -11.70 0.73 3.34
CA HIS A 28 -12.18 -0.04 4.49
C HIS A 28 -11.97 0.67 5.84
N GLY A 29 -10.96 1.55 5.93
CA GLY A 29 -10.63 2.27 7.16
C GLY A 29 -11.39 3.59 7.34
N GLY A 30 -11.94 4.17 6.27
CA GLY A 30 -12.76 5.38 6.32
C GLY A 30 -12.06 6.56 7.02
N ASP A 31 -12.82 7.36 7.78
CA ASP A 31 -12.31 8.52 8.51
C ASP A 31 -11.42 8.20 9.73
N GLY A 32 -11.34 6.93 10.13
CA GLY A 32 -10.57 6.47 11.29
C GLY A 32 -9.13 6.06 10.96
N VAL A 33 -8.78 5.96 9.69
CA VAL A 33 -7.49 5.41 9.24
C VAL A 33 -6.89 6.29 8.14
N GLU A 34 -5.64 6.68 8.32
CA GLU A 34 -4.87 7.38 7.31
C GLU A 34 -3.86 6.44 6.67
N ALA A 35 -4.13 6.03 5.44
CA ALA A 35 -3.24 5.16 4.69
C ALA A 35 -2.31 5.93 3.76
N PHE A 36 -1.06 5.50 3.70
CA PHE A 36 -0.01 6.06 2.86
C PHE A 36 0.73 4.94 2.12
N SER A 37 1.36 5.26 1.00
CA SER A 37 2.23 4.34 0.29
C SER A 37 3.53 5.00 -0.13
N ALA A 38 4.59 4.20 -0.17
CA ALA A 38 5.93 4.64 -0.49
C ALA A 38 6.73 3.57 -1.23
N GLY A 39 7.77 4.01 -1.92
CA GLY A 39 8.72 3.21 -2.67
C GLY A 39 10.14 3.41 -2.17
N SER A 40 10.92 2.33 -2.06
CA SER A 40 12.38 2.47 -1.89
C SER A 40 13.05 3.00 -3.16
N ARG A 41 12.56 2.55 -4.32
CA ARG A 41 13.00 2.98 -5.65
C ARG A 41 11.78 3.37 -6.49
N PRO A 42 11.11 4.50 -6.17
CA PRO A 42 9.86 4.88 -6.81
C PRO A 42 10.04 4.98 -8.33
N SER A 43 9.16 4.32 -9.07
CA SER A 43 9.15 4.33 -10.53
C SER A 43 8.70 5.68 -11.13
N GLY A 44 8.17 6.58 -10.30
CA GLY A 44 7.61 7.87 -10.70
C GLY A 44 6.20 7.80 -11.31
N ARG A 45 5.65 6.59 -11.54
CA ARG A 45 4.30 6.40 -12.09
C ARG A 45 3.58 5.19 -11.50
N VAL A 46 2.29 5.32 -11.26
CA VAL A 46 1.43 4.19 -10.90
C VAL A 46 1.25 3.30 -12.14
N ASN A 47 1.26 1.98 -11.94
CA ASN A 47 1.09 1.04 -13.06
C ASN A 47 -0.34 1.15 -13.61
N PRO A 48 -0.54 1.35 -14.92
CA PRO A 48 -1.88 1.40 -15.51
C PRO A 48 -2.72 0.15 -15.23
N LYS A 49 -2.11 -1.03 -15.10
CA LYS A 49 -2.84 -2.26 -14.71
C LYS A 49 -3.46 -2.15 -13.31
N ALA A 50 -2.73 -1.55 -12.35
CA ALA A 50 -3.25 -1.33 -11.01
C ALA A 50 -4.39 -0.31 -11.02
N VAL A 51 -4.25 0.75 -11.81
CA VAL A 51 -5.32 1.74 -12.03
C VAL A 51 -6.57 1.08 -12.58
N GLU A 52 -6.46 0.28 -13.63
CA GLU A 52 -7.59 -0.41 -14.24
C GLU A 52 -8.27 -1.36 -13.24
N ALA A 53 -7.49 -2.19 -12.55
CA ALA A 53 -8.02 -3.14 -11.57
C ALA A 53 -8.67 -2.48 -10.34
N MET A 54 -8.20 -1.31 -9.93
CA MET A 54 -8.83 -0.54 -8.84
C MET A 54 -10.06 0.23 -9.31
N LYS A 55 -10.06 0.68 -10.58
CA LYS A 55 -11.23 1.31 -11.19
C LYS A 55 -12.40 0.34 -11.28
N GLU A 56 -12.14 -0.96 -11.49
CA GLU A 56 -13.17 -2.01 -11.43
C GLU A 56 -13.86 -2.10 -10.06
N VAL A 57 -13.18 -1.75 -8.97
CA VAL A 57 -13.76 -1.72 -7.61
C VAL A 57 -14.21 -0.32 -7.18
N GLY A 58 -14.27 0.62 -8.14
CA GLY A 58 -14.75 1.98 -7.90
C GLY A 58 -13.73 2.94 -7.28
N TYR A 59 -12.43 2.60 -7.30
CA TYR A 59 -11.38 3.47 -6.76
C TYR A 59 -10.43 3.98 -7.84
N ASP A 60 -10.28 5.29 -7.91
CA ASP A 60 -9.41 5.92 -8.91
C ASP A 60 -7.99 6.15 -8.38
N LEU A 61 -7.07 5.26 -8.77
CA LEU A 61 -5.64 5.38 -8.46
C LEU A 61 -4.91 6.42 -9.31
N THR A 62 -5.55 7.09 -10.28
CA THR A 62 -4.84 8.09 -11.11
C THR A 62 -4.45 9.33 -10.32
N THR A 63 -5.17 9.58 -9.23
CA THR A 63 -4.87 10.64 -8.25
C THR A 63 -3.65 10.31 -7.38
N HIS A 64 -3.22 9.06 -7.34
CA HIS A 64 -2.05 8.63 -6.59
C HIS A 64 -0.77 8.86 -7.40
N THR A 65 0.32 9.12 -6.68
CA THR A 65 1.64 9.30 -7.27
C THR A 65 2.63 8.34 -6.63
N SER A 66 3.57 7.84 -7.43
CA SER A 66 4.68 7.05 -6.93
C SER A 66 5.67 7.96 -6.22
N LYS A 67 5.79 7.82 -4.90
CA LYS A 67 6.65 8.63 -4.05
C LYS A 67 7.67 7.81 -3.28
N GLY A 68 8.79 8.46 -2.94
CA GLY A 68 9.86 7.85 -2.16
C GLY A 68 9.53 7.74 -0.69
N LEU A 69 10.22 6.84 0.01
CA LEU A 69 10.18 6.76 1.48
C LEU A 69 10.70 8.02 2.18
N GLU A 70 11.51 8.82 1.48
CA GLU A 70 12.08 10.06 1.97
C GLU A 70 11.02 11.08 2.40
N GLU A 71 9.86 11.14 1.73
CA GLU A 71 8.74 12.02 2.13
C GLU A 71 8.16 11.65 3.51
N PHE A 72 8.37 10.42 3.93
CA PHE A 72 7.86 9.89 5.20
C PHE A 72 8.94 9.77 6.27
N ASN A 73 10.15 10.25 5.98
CA ASN A 73 11.26 10.23 6.93
C ASN A 73 10.90 11.03 8.19
N GLY A 74 11.06 10.40 9.36
CA GLY A 74 10.73 11.01 10.65
C GLY A 74 9.24 11.09 10.98
N GLN A 75 8.35 10.58 10.13
CA GLN A 75 6.93 10.45 10.46
C GLN A 75 6.67 9.19 11.28
N GLN A 76 5.81 9.30 12.30
CA GLN A 76 5.34 8.15 13.09
C GLN A 76 4.07 7.54 12.50
N PHE A 77 4.09 6.21 12.36
CA PHE A 77 2.96 5.40 11.93
C PHE A 77 2.62 4.35 12.98
N ASP A 78 1.36 3.97 13.05
CA ASP A 78 0.91 2.85 13.89
C ASP A 78 1.30 1.51 13.27
N ALA A 79 1.18 1.39 11.94
CA ALA A 79 1.63 0.23 11.20
C ALA A 79 2.40 0.56 9.93
N ALA A 80 3.49 -0.15 9.69
CA ALA A 80 4.19 -0.20 8.41
C ALA A 80 4.12 -1.60 7.83
N VAL A 81 3.68 -1.69 6.57
CA VAL A 81 3.57 -2.95 5.84
C VAL A 81 4.58 -2.96 4.71
N THR A 82 5.51 -3.90 4.72
CA THR A 82 6.54 -4.06 3.69
C THR A 82 6.15 -5.17 2.71
N MET A 83 6.29 -4.90 1.40
CA MET A 83 5.96 -5.82 0.32
C MET A 83 7.15 -5.98 -0.62
N GLY A 84 8.15 -6.73 -0.16
CA GLY A 84 9.36 -7.03 -0.94
C GLY A 84 10.44 -5.94 -0.94
N CYS A 85 10.36 -4.93 -0.05
CA CYS A 85 11.50 -4.06 0.24
C CYS A 85 12.54 -4.75 1.16
N GLY A 86 12.15 -5.80 1.89
CA GLY A 86 13.02 -6.43 2.89
C GLY A 86 13.42 -5.43 3.98
N ASP A 87 14.71 -5.46 4.34
CA ASP A 87 15.32 -4.65 5.40
C ASP A 87 15.82 -3.26 4.93
N GLU A 88 15.73 -2.97 3.62
CA GLU A 88 16.22 -1.71 3.01
C GLU A 88 15.38 -0.46 3.34
N CYS A 89 14.43 -0.60 4.28
CA CYS A 89 13.45 0.44 4.57
C CYS A 89 13.55 0.96 6.04
N PRO A 90 14.70 1.54 6.48
CA PRO A 90 14.87 2.04 7.86
C PRO A 90 14.20 3.40 8.13
N LEU A 91 13.76 4.13 7.09
CA LEU A 91 13.34 5.54 7.19
C LEU A 91 11.97 5.74 7.87
N VAL A 92 11.14 4.70 7.95
CA VAL A 92 9.77 4.80 8.45
C VAL A 92 9.71 4.30 9.90
N VAL A 93 9.35 5.18 10.83
CA VAL A 93 9.14 4.82 12.24
C VAL A 93 7.71 4.31 12.41
N ALA A 94 7.55 3.04 12.74
CA ALA A 94 6.24 2.44 12.96
C ALA A 94 6.20 1.55 14.19
N THR A 95 5.12 1.63 14.96
CA THR A 95 4.90 0.81 16.17
C THR A 95 4.78 -0.67 15.81
N ARG A 96 4.04 -0.98 14.73
CA ARG A 96 3.88 -2.33 14.21
C ARG A 96 4.49 -2.44 12.82
N ARG A 97 5.31 -3.46 12.58
CA ARG A 97 5.84 -3.78 11.24
C ARG A 97 5.32 -5.13 10.80
N VAL A 98 4.78 -5.20 9.59
CA VAL A 98 4.23 -6.43 9.00
C VAL A 98 4.84 -6.63 7.63
N GLU A 99 5.39 -7.80 7.36
CA GLU A 99 5.84 -8.16 6.02
C GLU A 99 4.75 -8.95 5.30
N TRP A 100 4.35 -8.50 4.12
CA TRP A 100 3.48 -9.26 3.22
C TRP A 100 4.28 -9.78 2.03
N GLN A 101 4.44 -11.10 1.99
CA GLN A 101 5.01 -11.80 0.85
C GLN A 101 3.93 -11.98 -0.21
N ILE A 102 3.77 -10.95 -1.04
CA ILE A 102 2.81 -10.95 -2.16
C ILE A 102 3.59 -11.05 -3.47
N PRO A 103 3.28 -12.02 -4.35
CA PRO A 103 3.88 -12.13 -5.67
C PRO A 103 3.79 -10.81 -6.44
N ASP A 104 4.80 -10.49 -7.24
CA ASP A 104 4.72 -9.28 -8.07
C ASP A 104 3.70 -9.47 -9.21
N PRO A 105 2.61 -8.68 -9.26
CA PRO A 105 1.55 -8.90 -10.24
C PRO A 105 1.84 -8.25 -11.60
N LYS A 106 2.96 -7.55 -11.77
CA LYS A 106 3.23 -6.69 -12.94
C LYS A 106 3.27 -7.51 -14.24
N ALA A 107 3.85 -8.71 -14.17
CA ALA A 107 3.95 -9.65 -15.29
C ALA A 107 2.76 -10.62 -15.41
N LEU A 108 1.83 -10.60 -14.45
CA LEU A 108 0.71 -11.54 -14.43
C LEU A 108 -0.41 -11.14 -15.39
N PRO A 109 -1.20 -12.11 -15.88
CA PRO A 109 -2.43 -11.85 -16.62
C PRO A 109 -3.46 -11.14 -15.73
N PRO A 110 -4.44 -10.44 -16.33
CA PRO A 110 -5.43 -9.65 -15.58
C PRO A 110 -6.26 -10.46 -14.58
N GLU A 111 -6.55 -11.73 -14.86
CA GLU A 111 -7.25 -12.62 -13.92
C GLU A 111 -6.46 -12.84 -12.63
N GLN A 112 -5.19 -13.23 -12.74
CA GLN A 112 -4.31 -13.38 -11.57
C GLN A 112 -4.03 -12.03 -10.89
N PHE A 113 -4.00 -10.93 -11.65
CA PHE A 113 -3.89 -9.60 -11.07
C PHE A 113 -5.06 -9.29 -10.13
N ARG A 114 -6.28 -9.66 -10.52
CA ARG A 114 -7.49 -9.52 -9.68
C ARG A 114 -7.39 -10.41 -8.43
N GLU A 115 -6.85 -11.61 -8.54
CA GLU A 115 -6.60 -12.48 -7.37
C GLU A 115 -5.63 -11.81 -6.39
N ILE A 116 -4.52 -11.27 -6.87
CA ILE A 116 -3.56 -10.53 -6.03
C ILE A 116 -4.20 -9.29 -5.42
N ARG A 117 -5.02 -8.55 -6.18
CA ARG A 117 -5.80 -7.42 -5.67
C ARG A 117 -6.70 -7.85 -4.51
N ASN A 118 -7.47 -8.93 -4.68
CA ASN A 118 -8.38 -9.44 -3.65
C ASN A 118 -7.62 -9.98 -2.41
N LEU A 119 -6.43 -10.56 -2.63
CA LEU A 119 -5.53 -10.97 -1.55
C LEU A 119 -5.03 -9.76 -0.75
N ILE A 120 -4.61 -8.70 -1.42
CA ILE A 120 -4.21 -7.44 -0.78
C ILE A 120 -5.37 -6.87 0.03
N GLU A 121 -6.58 -6.83 -0.55
CA GLU A 121 -7.77 -6.36 0.17
C GLU A 121 -8.01 -7.14 1.46
N SER A 122 -7.96 -8.48 1.39
CA SER A 122 -8.19 -9.34 2.55
C SER A 122 -7.15 -9.10 3.64
N LYS A 123 -5.88 -8.98 3.26
CA LYS A 123 -4.80 -8.66 4.20
C LYS A 123 -4.92 -7.27 4.81
N VAL A 124 -5.38 -6.28 4.03
CA VAL A 124 -5.68 -4.94 4.53
C VAL A 124 -6.80 -5.01 5.58
N LYS A 125 -7.91 -5.70 5.31
CA LYS A 125 -9.02 -5.86 6.27
C LYS A 125 -8.56 -6.50 7.58
N GLU A 126 -7.71 -7.53 7.49
CA GLU A 126 -7.12 -8.19 8.65
C GLU A 126 -6.21 -7.24 9.45
N LEU A 127 -5.36 -6.48 8.76
CA LEU A 127 -4.51 -5.47 9.40
C LEU A 127 -5.34 -4.40 10.11
N LEU A 128 -6.36 -3.86 9.43
CA LEU A 128 -7.25 -2.84 10.00
C LEU A 128 -8.01 -3.35 11.23
N SER A 129 -8.43 -4.61 11.21
CA SER A 129 -9.07 -5.27 12.36
C SER A 129 -8.11 -5.50 13.53
N SER A 130 -6.81 -5.59 13.25
CA SER A 130 -5.76 -5.79 14.25
C SER A 130 -5.17 -4.48 14.79
N LEU A 131 -5.52 -3.33 14.20
CA LEU A 131 -5.16 -2.00 14.67
C LEU A 131 -6.22 -1.47 15.63
#